data_AF-A0A925YQW5-F1
#
_entry.id   AF-A0A925YQW5-F1
#
_cell.length_a   1.000
_cell.length_b   1.000
_cell.length_c   1.000
_cell.angle_alpha   90.00
_cell.angle_beta   90.00
_cell.angle_gamma   90.00
#
_symmetry.space_group_name_H-M   'P 1'
#
loop_
_entity.id
_entity.type
_entity.pdbx_description
1 polymer ?
#
loop_
_entity_poly.entity_id
_entity_poly.type
_entity_poly.pdbx_seq_one_letter_code
_entity_poly.pdbx_strand_id
1 'polypeptide(L)'
;SGVDTLNGGLGNDTFDYNAIGDSGTTPTTRDTIIGFEIGDIIDLSTIAGTFAYIGNAAFASNTTNQLRWQVSGLDTIVQLDNDTSNDVDSSILLQGYLGGLTSANFIV
;
A
#
# COMPACT_ATOMS: atom_id res chain seq x y z
N SER A 1 -12.01 5.34 -8.32
CA SER A 1 -11.37 4.02 -8.43
C SER A 1 -11.14 3.66 -9.88
N GLY A 2 -9.88 3.66 -10.28
CA GLY A 2 -9.39 3.15 -11.55
C GLY A 2 -8.53 1.90 -11.33
N VAL A 3 -7.85 1.46 -12.37
CA VAL A 3 -6.72 0.52 -12.27
C VAL A 3 -5.56 1.27 -12.89
N ASP A 4 -4.87 2.02 -12.06
CA ASP A 4 -3.95 3.05 -12.50
C ASP A 4 -2.51 2.56 -12.49
N THR A 5 -1.70 3.11 -13.40
CA THR A 5 -0.25 2.94 -13.41
C THR A 5 0.39 4.29 -13.10
N LEU A 6 0.98 4.39 -11.92
CA LEU A 6 1.62 5.59 -11.40
C LEU A 6 3.13 5.46 -11.59
N ASN A 7 3.79 6.50 -12.08
CA ASN A 7 5.23 6.52 -12.30
C ASN A 7 5.82 7.72 -11.56
N GLY A 8 6.64 7.46 -10.53
CA GLY A 8 7.32 8.53 -9.78
C GLY A 8 8.40 9.20 -10.61
N GLY A 9 9.19 8.39 -11.31
CA GLY A 9 10.30 8.90 -12.11
C GLY A 9 11.51 9.18 -11.23
N LEU A 10 12.10 10.38 -11.35
CA LEU A 10 13.27 10.76 -10.57
C LEU A 10 12.87 11.73 -9.47
N GLY A 11 13.31 11.49 -8.24
CA GLY A 11 13.09 12.38 -7.12
C GLY A 11 12.51 11.64 -5.93
N ASN A 12 11.98 12.41 -4.98
CA ASN A 12 11.18 11.87 -3.89
C ASN A 12 9.72 12.17 -4.21
N ASP A 13 8.97 11.16 -4.56
CA ASP A 13 7.59 11.26 -5.01
C ASP A 13 6.60 10.88 -3.90
N THR A 14 5.39 11.41 -4.00
CA THR A 14 4.29 11.06 -3.08
C THR A 14 3.13 10.49 -3.88
N PHE A 15 2.75 9.27 -3.55
CA PHE A 15 1.62 8.55 -4.11
C PHE A 15 0.44 8.63 -3.14
N ASP A 16 -0.49 9.53 -3.42
CA ASP A 16 -1.61 9.88 -2.54
C ASP A 16 -2.87 9.05 -2.84
N TYR A 17 -3.39 8.37 -1.82
CA TYR A 17 -4.62 7.59 -1.85
C TYR A 17 -5.63 8.17 -0.85
N ASN A 18 -6.78 8.60 -1.36
CA ASN A 18 -7.76 9.36 -0.59
C ASN A 18 -8.93 8.51 -0.08
N ALA A 19 -9.12 7.30 -0.63
CA ALA A 19 -10.12 6.34 -0.20
C ALA A 19 -9.61 4.90 -0.34
N ILE A 20 -10.12 4.00 0.52
CA ILE A 20 -9.86 2.55 0.40
C ILE A 20 -10.18 2.01 -0.99
N GLY A 21 -11.22 2.55 -1.60
CA GLY A 21 -11.63 2.13 -2.93
C GLY A 21 -10.71 2.62 -4.05
N ASP A 22 -9.76 3.54 -3.82
CA ASP A 22 -8.97 4.13 -4.92
C ASP A 22 -8.16 3.07 -5.67
N SER A 23 -7.67 2.05 -4.94
CA SER A 23 -7.03 0.87 -5.50
C SER A 23 -7.69 -0.42 -5.01
N GLY A 24 -7.87 -1.41 -5.90
CA GLY A 24 -8.53 -2.67 -5.60
C GLY A 24 -7.66 -3.72 -4.88
N THR A 25 -8.28 -4.87 -4.58
CA THR A 25 -7.68 -5.95 -3.77
C THR A 25 -7.00 -7.02 -4.61
N THR A 26 -7.29 -7.10 -5.91
CA THR A 26 -6.83 -8.19 -6.81
C THR A 26 -5.79 -7.68 -7.81
N PRO A 27 -5.00 -8.57 -8.45
CA PRO A 27 -4.04 -8.16 -9.47
C PRO A 27 -4.63 -7.38 -10.65
N THR A 28 -5.91 -7.59 -10.97
CA THR A 28 -6.60 -6.91 -12.09
C THR A 28 -7.32 -5.64 -11.67
N THR A 29 -7.33 -5.30 -10.38
CA THR A 29 -8.08 -4.15 -9.83
C THR A 29 -7.23 -3.21 -9.00
N ARG A 30 -6.01 -3.62 -8.62
CA ARG A 30 -5.05 -2.77 -7.91
C ARG A 30 -4.26 -1.87 -8.83
N ASP A 31 -3.85 -0.74 -8.31
CA ASP A 31 -2.89 0.14 -8.94
C ASP A 31 -1.48 -0.44 -8.91
N THR A 32 -0.68 0.02 -9.87
CA THR A 32 0.75 -0.30 -9.98
C THR A 32 1.56 0.97 -9.93
N ILE A 33 2.49 1.05 -8.98
CA ILE A 33 3.54 2.05 -8.93
C ILE A 33 4.78 1.46 -9.62
N ILE A 34 5.27 2.15 -10.64
CA ILE A 34 6.52 1.84 -11.35
C ILE A 34 7.59 2.80 -10.87
N GLY A 35 8.77 2.27 -10.55
CA GLY A 35 9.92 3.08 -10.17
C GLY A 35 9.82 3.66 -8.75
N PHE A 36 9.20 2.94 -7.81
CA PHE A 36 9.25 3.33 -6.40
C PHE A 36 10.70 3.22 -5.88
N GLU A 37 11.23 4.31 -5.34
CA GLU A 37 12.62 4.43 -4.90
C GLU A 37 12.74 4.85 -3.42
N ILE A 38 13.98 4.95 -2.92
CA ILE A 38 14.24 5.43 -1.56
C ILE A 38 13.94 6.92 -1.50
N GLY A 39 13.03 7.30 -0.60
CA GLY A 39 12.59 8.69 -0.44
C GLY A 39 11.14 8.88 -0.85
N ASP A 40 10.59 7.95 -1.63
CA ASP A 40 9.19 7.94 -2.00
C ASP A 40 8.30 7.55 -0.83
N ILE A 41 7.09 8.10 -0.86
CA ILE A 41 6.09 7.99 0.19
C ILE A 41 4.75 7.57 -0.42
N ILE A 42 4.08 6.65 0.25
CA ILE A 42 2.66 6.36 0.03
C ILE A 42 1.87 7.11 1.11
N ASP A 43 1.05 8.08 0.70
CA ASP A 43 0.21 8.85 1.59
C ASP A 43 -1.18 8.21 1.68
N LEU A 44 -1.55 7.79 2.89
CA LEU A 44 -2.83 7.18 3.23
C LEU A 44 -3.60 8.02 4.25
N SER A 45 -3.11 9.21 4.59
CA SER A 45 -3.59 10.02 5.72
C SER A 45 -4.99 10.58 5.54
N THR A 46 -5.48 10.65 4.30
CA THR A 46 -6.86 11.07 4.00
C THR A 46 -7.87 9.95 4.26
N ILE A 47 -7.45 8.67 4.26
CA ILE A 47 -8.33 7.54 4.53
C ILE A 47 -8.75 7.59 6.01
N ALA A 48 -10.05 7.45 6.26
CA ALA A 48 -10.60 7.60 7.61
C ALA A 48 -10.06 6.52 8.57
N GLY A 49 -9.22 6.95 9.52
CA GLY A 49 -8.55 6.06 10.47
C GLY A 49 -7.07 6.41 10.57
N THR A 50 -6.33 5.67 11.40
CA THR A 50 -4.86 5.70 11.38
C THR A 50 -4.40 4.27 11.21
N PHE A 51 -3.61 4.03 10.17
CA PHE A 51 -3.12 2.68 9.89
C PHE A 51 -1.97 2.32 10.84
N ALA A 52 -2.11 1.20 11.53
CA ALA A 52 -1.02 0.56 12.24
C ALA A 52 -0.12 -0.18 11.23
N TYR A 53 1.10 0.31 11.02
CA TYR A 53 2.10 -0.41 10.25
C TYR A 53 2.56 -1.66 11.00
N ILE A 54 2.28 -2.84 10.43
CA ILE A 54 2.62 -4.15 11.02
C ILE A 54 3.74 -4.89 10.27
N GLY A 55 4.41 -4.22 9.33
CA GLY A 55 5.45 -4.83 8.52
C GLY A 55 4.92 -5.92 7.60
N ASN A 56 5.47 -7.12 7.70
CA ASN A 56 5.06 -8.29 6.93
C ASN A 56 4.26 -9.33 7.75
N ALA A 57 3.79 -8.94 8.94
CA ALA A 57 2.92 -9.79 9.74
C ALA A 57 1.56 -10.00 9.07
N ALA A 58 0.88 -11.11 9.41
CA ALA A 58 -0.49 -11.34 9.00
C ALA A 58 -1.44 -10.35 9.67
N PHE A 59 -2.57 -10.06 9.01
CA PHE A 59 -3.65 -9.27 9.62
C PHE A 59 -4.28 -10.03 10.79
N ALA A 60 -4.69 -9.29 11.81
CA ALA A 60 -5.28 -9.79 13.03
C ALA A 60 -6.76 -9.43 13.04
N SER A 61 -7.63 -10.43 13.22
CA SER A 61 -9.06 -10.18 13.35
C SER A 61 -9.38 -9.36 14.59
N ASN A 62 -10.47 -8.58 14.54
CA ASN A 62 -10.90 -7.64 15.59
C ASN A 62 -9.94 -6.47 15.84
N THR A 63 -9.01 -6.22 14.92
CA THR A 63 -8.23 -4.97 14.83
C THR A 63 -8.68 -4.28 13.55
N THR A 64 -8.65 -2.94 13.52
CA THR A 64 -8.93 -2.18 12.28
C THR A 64 -7.72 -1.39 11.85
N ASN A 65 -7.71 -0.99 10.58
CA ASN A 65 -6.71 -0.10 9.99
C ASN A 65 -5.29 -0.68 10.15
N GLN A 66 -5.04 -1.84 9.55
CA GLN A 66 -3.72 -2.45 9.51
C GLN A 66 -3.09 -2.28 8.13
N LEU A 67 -1.81 -1.90 8.12
CA LEU A 67 -1.01 -1.71 6.93
C LEU A 67 0.14 -2.72 6.94
N ARG A 68 0.24 -3.54 5.90
CA ARG A 68 1.32 -4.51 5.73
C ARG A 68 1.90 -4.48 4.33
N TRP A 69 2.98 -5.21 4.13
CA TRP A 69 3.52 -5.52 2.81
C TRP A 69 3.89 -7.00 2.66
N GLN A 70 3.90 -7.47 1.42
CA GLN A 70 4.31 -8.83 1.04
C GLN A 70 5.14 -8.81 -0.24
N VAL A 71 6.16 -9.66 -0.35
CA VAL A 71 6.91 -9.84 -1.61
C VAL A 71 6.16 -10.82 -2.51
N SER A 72 6.05 -10.49 -3.80
CA SER A 72 5.49 -11.34 -4.84
C SER A 72 6.44 -11.36 -6.04
N GLY A 73 7.28 -12.39 -6.14
CA GLY A 73 8.29 -12.48 -7.18
C GLY A 73 9.34 -11.37 -7.04
N LEU A 74 9.38 -10.46 -8.01
CA LEU A 74 10.27 -9.29 -8.00
C LEU A 74 9.60 -8.01 -7.48
N ASP A 75 8.33 -8.09 -7.09
CA ASP A 75 7.52 -6.95 -6.70
C ASP A 75 7.20 -6.98 -5.21
N THR A 76 6.78 -5.84 -4.66
CA THR A 76 6.20 -5.74 -3.33
C THR A 76 4.74 -5.32 -3.44
N ILE A 77 3.87 -5.93 -2.65
CA ILE A 77 2.46 -5.57 -2.55
C ILE A 77 2.23 -4.94 -1.19
N VAL A 78 1.83 -3.68 -1.17
CA VAL A 78 1.29 -3.01 0.03
C VAL A 78 -0.18 -3.40 0.15
N GLN A 79 -0.65 -3.69 1.37
CA GLN A 79 -2.03 -4.12 1.62
C GLN A 79 -2.60 -3.41 2.84
N LEU A 80 -3.87 -3.04 2.73
CA LEU A 80 -4.66 -2.38 3.77
C LEU A 80 -5.80 -3.30 4.20
N ASP A 81 -6.08 -3.30 5.49
CA ASP A 81 -7.27 -3.85 6.14
C ASP A 81 -7.87 -2.72 6.96
N ASN A 82 -9.06 -2.24 6.57
CA ASN A 82 -9.71 -1.04 7.10
C ASN A 82 -10.98 -1.37 7.89
N ASP A 83 -11.25 -2.65 8.11
CA ASP A 83 -12.35 -3.10 8.94
C ASP A 83 -11.86 -4.09 10.01
N THR A 84 -12.77 -4.80 10.68
CA THR A 84 -12.41 -5.73 11.77
C THR A 84 -12.12 -7.15 11.27
N SER A 85 -12.07 -7.36 9.96
CA SER A 85 -11.80 -8.64 9.34
C SER A 85 -10.30 -8.96 9.40
N ASN A 86 -9.86 -9.90 8.59
CA ASN A 86 -8.44 -10.13 8.31
C ASN A 86 -8.21 -10.24 6.80
N ASP A 87 -9.18 -9.76 6.03
CA ASP A 87 -9.15 -9.73 4.57
C ASP A 87 -8.46 -8.46 4.08
N VAL A 88 -8.09 -8.44 2.81
CA VAL A 88 -7.47 -7.27 2.19
C VAL A 88 -8.59 -6.39 1.65
N ASP A 89 -8.63 -5.12 2.06
CA ASP A 89 -9.59 -4.13 1.60
C ASP A 89 -9.04 -3.24 0.48
N SER A 90 -7.72 -3.06 0.43
CA SER A 90 -7.02 -2.39 -0.67
C SER A 90 -5.61 -2.94 -0.84
N SER A 91 -5.06 -2.86 -2.06
CA SER A 91 -3.68 -3.25 -2.32
C SER A 91 -3.01 -2.37 -3.36
N ILE A 92 -1.69 -2.22 -3.31
CA ILE A 92 -0.89 -1.44 -4.27
C ILE A 92 0.32 -2.29 -4.66
N LEU A 93 0.59 -2.43 -5.95
CA LEU A 93 1.79 -3.12 -6.44
C LEU A 93 2.94 -2.13 -6.62
N LEU A 94 4.07 -2.37 -5.97
CA LEU A 94 5.34 -1.69 -6.22
C LEU A 94 6.16 -2.58 -7.16
N GLN A 95 6.11 -2.28 -8.46
CA GLN A 95 6.76 -3.09 -9.49
C GLN A 95 8.28 -3.00 -9.36
N GLY A 96 8.96 -4.15 -9.30
CA GLY A 96 10.41 -4.25 -9.23
C GLY A 96 11.04 -3.79 -7.90
N TYR A 97 10.23 -3.40 -6.91
CA TYR A 97 10.71 -3.01 -5.60
C TYR A 97 10.73 -4.22 -4.67
N LEU A 98 11.90 -4.57 -4.13
CA LEU A 98 12.07 -5.73 -3.26
C LEU A 98 12.26 -5.32 -1.80
N GLY A 99 11.16 -5.37 -1.03
CA GLY A 99 11.14 -5.65 0.41
C GLY A 99 12.15 -4.89 1.28
N GLY A 100 11.98 -3.57 1.38
CA GLY A 100 12.67 -2.72 2.36
C GLY A 100 11.74 -1.70 3.03
N LEU A 101 10.42 -1.87 2.86
CA LEU A 101 9.46 -0.91 3.38
C LEU A 101 9.54 -0.87 4.90
N THR A 102 9.57 0.34 5.42
CA THR A 102 9.46 0.65 6.84
C THR A 102 8.28 1.57 7.04
N SER A 103 7.92 1.86 8.30
CA SER A 103 6.89 2.86 8.59
C SER A 103 7.24 4.24 8.02
N ALA A 104 8.51 4.54 7.71
CA ALA A 104 8.92 5.82 7.14
C ALA A 104 8.52 5.99 5.66
N ASN A 105 8.10 4.93 4.98
CA ASN A 105 7.59 5.00 3.60
C ASN A 105 6.10 5.35 3.53
N PHE A 106 5.47 5.61 4.67
CA PHE A 106 4.03 5.83 4.75
C PHE A 106 3.69 7.06 5.59
N ILE A 107 2.70 7.81 5.14
CA ILE A 107 1.98 8.79 5.97
C ILE A 107 0.62 8.17 6.28
N VAL A 108 0.31 7.99 7.57
CA VAL A 108 -0.85 7.24 8.08
C VAL A 108 -1.45 7.89 9.32
#